data_AF-A0A524KZ75-F1
#
_entry.id   AF-A0A524KZ75-F1
#
_cell.length_a   1.000
_cell.length_b   1.000
_cell.length_c   1.000
_cell.angle_alpha   90.00
_cell.angle_beta   90.00
_cell.angle_gamma   90.00
#
_symmetry.space_group_name_H-M   'P 1'
#
loop_
_entity.id
_entity.type
_entity.pdbx_description
1 polymer ?
#
loop_
_entity_poly.entity_id
_entity_poly.type
_entity_poly.pdbx_seq_one_letter_code
_entity_poly.pdbx_strand_id
1 'polypeptide(L)' 'MIMKIGILSDIHSNSEAIDSVLKNIKDVDEFICLGDIVGYGADPNYCIEKVKGLNCRCIGGNHDFAVA' A
#
# COMPACT_ATOMS: atom_id res chain seq x y z
N MET A 1 -1.35 25.55 -7.33
CA MET A 1 -1.35 24.17 -7.88
C MET A 1 -2.29 23.34 -7.03
N ILE A 2 -3.02 22.39 -7.62
CA ILE A 2 -3.87 21.45 -6.89
C ILE A 2 -3.00 20.27 -6.47
N MET A 3 -3.08 19.86 -5.20
CA MET A 3 -2.37 18.70 -4.66
C MET A 3 -3.16 17.42 -4.95
N LYS A 4 -2.50 16.38 -5.47
CA LYS A 4 -3.07 15.07 -5.77
C LYS A 4 -2.54 14.03 -4.79
N ILE A 5 -3.45 13.40 -4.05
CA ILE A 5 -3.12 12.37 -3.06
C ILE A 5 -3.51 11.00 -3.61
N GLY A 6 -2.58 10.05 -3.58
CA GLY A 6 -2.84 8.63 -3.85
C GLY A 6 -3.18 7.90 -2.57
N ILE A 7 -4.36 7.29 -2.49
CA ILE A 7 -4.79 6.52 -1.31
C ILE A 7 -4.75 5.03 -1.67
N LEU A 8 -4.03 4.25 -0.87
CA LEU A 8 -3.91 2.79 -0.96
C LEU A 8 -4.55 2.15 0.28
N SER A 9 -5.18 0.98 0.12
CA SER A 9 -5.82 0.22 1.19
C SER A 9 -5.93 -1.25 0.79
N ASP A 10 -5.97 -2.15 1.77
CA ASP A 10 -6.35 -3.57 1.60
C ASP A 10 -5.54 -4.28 0.50
N ILE A 11 -4.22 -4.07 0.50
CA ILE A 11 -3.31 -4.70 -0.47
C ILE A 11 -3.29 -6.22 -0.28
N HIS A 12 -3.39 -6.67 0.98
CA HIS A 12 -3.48 -8.09 1.34
C HIS A 12 -2.45 -8.97 0.61
N SER A 13 -1.18 -8.58 0.72
CA SER A 13 -0.05 -9.35 0.19
C SER A 13 -0.15 -9.69 -1.31
N ASN A 14 -0.94 -8.91 -2.07
CA ASN A 14 -1.14 -9.10 -3.50
C ASN A 14 -0.11 -8.28 -4.29
N SER A 15 1.00 -8.93 -4.65
CA SER A 15 2.14 -8.30 -5.32
C SER A 15 1.78 -7.82 -6.73
N GLU A 16 0.96 -8.57 -7.47
CA GLU A 16 0.54 -8.20 -8.81
C GLU A 16 -0.39 -6.98 -8.82
N ALA A 17 -1.30 -6.88 -7.85
CA ALA A 17 -2.22 -5.75 -7.73
C ALA A 17 -1.47 -4.45 -7.40
N ILE A 18 -0.57 -4.47 -6.40
CA ILE A 18 0.17 -3.26 -6.03
C ILE A 18 1.07 -2.79 -7.18
N ASP A 19 1.76 -3.68 -7.89
CA ASP A 19 2.56 -3.30 -9.05
C ASP A 19 1.71 -2.73 -10.18
N SER A 20 0.54 -3.32 -10.44
CA SER A 20 -0.40 -2.81 -11.45
C SER A 20 -0.90 -1.40 -11.11
N VAL A 21 -1.27 -1.15 -9.85
CA VAL A 21 -1.73 0.17 -9.39
C VAL A 21 -0.60 1.19 -9.50
N LEU A 22 0.58 0.89 -8.97
CA LEU A 22 1.72 1.82 -8.98
C LEU A 22 2.25 2.11 -10.39
N LYS A 23 2.10 1.17 -11.33
CA LYS A 23 2.44 1.40 -12.74
C LYS A 23 1.47 2.35 -13.45
N ASN A 24 0.18 2.33 -13.06
CA ASN A 24 -0.87 3.08 -13.73
C ASN A 24 -1.14 4.45 -13.10
N ILE A 25 -0.86 4.62 -11.81
CA ILE A 25 -1.04 5.89 -11.12
C ILE A 25 0.05 6.89 -11.54
N LYS A 26 -0.35 8.13 -11.84
CA LYS A 26 0.56 9.20 -12.31
C LYS A 26 0.24 10.50 -11.59
N ASP A 27 1.23 11.37 -11.50
CA ASP A 27 1.13 12.71 -10.94
C ASP A 27 0.55 12.73 -9.51
N VAL A 28 1.07 11.87 -8.63
CA VAL A 28 0.73 11.86 -7.21
C VAL A 28 1.80 12.63 -6.44
N ASP A 29 1.37 13.63 -5.67
CA ASP A 29 2.27 14.44 -4.84
C ASP A 29 2.57 13.74 -3.50
N GLU A 30 1.60 12.97 -2.99
CA GLU A 30 1.72 12.26 -1.71
C GLU A 30 0.91 10.95 -1.72
N PHE A 31 1.45 9.91 -1.10
CA PHE A 31 0.72 8.67 -0.83
C PHE A 31 0.27 8.56 0.63
N ILE A 32 -0.90 7.97 0.83
CA ILE A 32 -1.43 7.54 2.14
C ILE A 32 -1.85 6.07 2.02
N CYS A 33 -1.45 5.24 2.99
CA CYS A 33 -1.87 3.85 3.11
C CYS A 33 -2.79 3.68 4.33
N LEU A 34 -3.94 3.04 4.11
CA LEU A 34 -4.96 2.81 5.14
C LEU A 34 -4.82 1.46 5.87
N GLY A 35 -3.71 0.75 5.62
CA GLY A 35 -3.41 -0.53 6.26
C GLY A 35 -3.91 -1.74 5.47
N ASP A 36 -3.94 -2.87 6.15
CA ASP A 36 -4.21 -4.20 5.59
C ASP A 36 -3.27 -4.50 4.41
N ILE A 37 -1.98 -4.24 4.66
CA ILE A 37 -0.90 -4.53 3.72
C ILE A 37 -0.69 -6.05 3.64
N VAL A 38 -0.80 -6.73 4.79
CA VAL A 38 -0.65 -8.18 4.89
C VAL A 38 -1.99 -8.91 4.99
N GLY A 39 -1.95 -10.24 5.02
CA GLY A 39 -3.12 -11.11 5.02
C GLY A 39 -3.45 -11.61 3.62
N TYR A 40 -4.15 -12.75 3.55
CA TYR A 40 -4.64 -13.47 2.36
C TYR A 40 -3.63 -13.85 1.26
N GLY A 41 -2.96 -12.88 0.63
CA GLY A 41 -2.04 -13.11 -0.49
C GLY A 41 -0.70 -13.72 -0.10
N ALA A 42 0.10 -14.06 -1.10
CA ALA A 42 1.31 -14.86 -0.93
C ALA A 42 2.57 -14.05 -0.58
N ASP A 43 2.61 -12.74 -0.87
CA ASP A 43 3.84 -11.95 -0.88
C ASP A 43 3.83 -10.76 0.12
N PRO A 44 3.65 -10.99 1.44
CA PRO A 44 3.50 -9.91 2.41
C PRO A 44 4.73 -9.00 2.48
N ASN A 45 5.93 -9.58 2.48
CA ASN A 45 7.17 -8.80 2.55
C ASN A 45 7.36 -7.91 1.32
N TYR A 46 7.02 -8.39 0.13
CA TYR A 46 7.10 -7.59 -1.08
C TYR A 46 6.18 -6.37 -1.02
N CYS A 47 4.92 -6.58 -0.61
CA CYS A 47 3.95 -5.50 -0.46
C CYS A 47 4.37 -4.50 0.62
N ILE A 48 4.90 -4.95 1.75
CA ILE A 48 5.45 -4.08 2.80
C ILE A 48 6.59 -3.22 2.25
N GLU A 49 7.55 -3.82 1.56
CA GLU A 49 8.69 -3.07 1.02
C GLU A 49 8.26 -2.07 -0.07
N LYS A 50 7.25 -2.39 -0.86
CA LYS A 50 6.64 -1.43 -1.81
C LYS A 50 6.01 -0.25 -1.09
N VAL A 51 5.15 -0.50 -0.09
CA VAL A 51 4.49 0.57 0.67
C VAL A 51 5.52 1.45 1.39
N LYS A 52 6.55 0.85 2.02
CA LYS A 52 7.66 1.60 2.63
C LYS A 52 8.40 2.46 1.62
N GLY A 53 8.66 1.93 0.43
CA GLY A 53 9.34 2.64 -0.66
C GLY A 53 8.60 3.87 -1.17
N LEU A 54 7.28 3.96 -0.96
CA LEU A 54 6.49 5.15 -1.30
C LEU A 54 6.66 6.30 -0.30
N ASN A 55 7.32 6.06 0.84
CA ASN A 55 7.45 7.03 1.94
C ASN A 55 6.09 7.66 2.33
N CYS A 56 5.04 6.84 2.34
CA CYS A 56 3.68 7.28 2.59
C CYS A 56 3.37 7.35 4.09
N ARG A 57 2.40 8.20 4.47
CA ARG A 57 1.74 8.07 5.78
C ARG A 57 0.93 6.77 5.80
N CYS A 58 1.09 5.97 6.84
CA CYS A 58 0.43 4.66 6.95
C CYS A 58 -0.23 4.50 8.32
N ILE A 59 -1.47 4.02 8.34
CA ILE A 59 -2.10 3.46 9.55
C ILE A 59 -2.04 1.93 9.49
N GLY A 60 -2.16 1.26 10.64
CA GLY A 60 -2.26 -0.19 10.69
C GLY A 60 -3.71 -0.63 10.52
N GLY A 61 -3.93 -1.63 9.67
CA GLY A 61 -5.22 -2.32 9.53
C GLY A 61 -5.33 -3.51 10.47
N ASN A 62 -6.53 -4.10 10.56
CA ASN A 62 -6.76 -5.21 11.49
C ASN A 62 -5.94 -6.47 11.13
N HIS A 63 -5.66 -6.73 9.85
CA HIS A 63 -4.81 -7.85 9.45
C HIS A 63 -3.35 -7.59 9.78
N ASP A 64 -2.88 -6.35 9.68
CA ASP A 64 -1.53 -5.98 10.08
C ASP A 64 -1.32 -6.21 11.59
N PHE A 65 -2.30 -5.84 12.41
CA PHE A 65 -2.26 -6.06 13.85
C PHE A 65 -2.46 -7.52 14.27
N ALA A 66 -3.26 -8.30 13.53
CA ALA A 66 -3.52 -9.70 13.87
C ALA A 66 -2.30 -10.62 13.65
N VAL A 67 -1.34 -10.18 12.83
CA VAL A 67 -0.11 -10.92 12.51
C VAL A 67 1.04 -10.59 13.48
N ALA A 68 0.88 -9.56 14.31
CA ALA A 68 1.89 -9.08 15.26
C ALA A 68 2.12 -9.99 16.48
#